data_AF-A0A1G3ZGE6-F1
#
_entry.id   AF-A0A1G3ZGE6-F1
#
_cell.length_a   1.000
_cell.length_b   1.000
_cell.length_c   1.000
_cell.angle_alpha   90.00
_cell.angle_beta   90.00
_cell.angle_gamma   90.00
#
_symmetry.space_group_name_H-M   'P 1'
#
loop_
_entity.id
_entity.type
_entity.pdbx_description
1 polymer ?
#
loop_
_entity_poly.entity_id
_entity_poly.type
_entity_poly.pdbx_seq_one_letter_code
_entity_poly.pdbx_strand_id
1 'polypeptide(L)'
;MLVNYKSYATELKEELEIPLYSIQIALARLEQGGILVRQSQGKTQVYQYNPRYPFLRELQAFLQKAYDSLPEALRKRFYEAPVRKRPRRKGKPL
;
A
#
# COMPACT_ATOMS: atom_id res chain seq x y z
N MET A 1 -1.73 0.48 -2.64
CA MET A 1 -3.11 0.17 -2.18
C MET A 1 -4.24 0.66 -3.09
N LEU A 2 -4.13 1.81 -3.75
CA LEU A 2 -5.15 2.27 -4.71
C LEU A 2 -5.19 1.42 -5.99
N VAL A 3 -4.00 1.00 -6.45
CA VAL A 3 -3.80 0.16 -7.66
C VAL A 3 -3.65 -1.33 -7.31
N ASN A 4 -3.12 -1.63 -6.12
CA ASN A 4 -2.94 -2.99 -5.60
C ASN A 4 -3.88 -3.24 -4.41
N TYR A 5 -4.81 -4.20 -4.52
CA TYR A 5 -5.79 -4.54 -3.48
C TYR A 5 -5.19 -4.97 -2.12
N LYS A 6 -3.88 -5.30 -2.10
CA LYS A 6 -3.12 -5.77 -0.93
C LYS A 6 -1.74 -5.12 -0.95
N SER A 7 -1.19 -4.78 0.22
CA SER A 7 0.15 -4.20 0.33
C SER A 7 0.87 -4.69 1.60
N TYR A 8 2.20 -4.77 1.51
CA TYR A 8 3.08 -5.15 2.62
C TYR A 8 3.78 -3.92 3.19
N ALA A 9 4.04 -3.90 4.50
CA ALA A 9 4.74 -2.77 5.13
C ALA A 9 6.15 -2.53 4.55
N THR A 10 6.84 -3.61 4.18
CA THR A 10 8.16 -3.54 3.55
C THR A 10 8.09 -2.96 2.14
N GLU A 11 7.05 -3.27 1.38
CA GLU A 11 6.84 -2.71 0.03
C GLU A 11 6.60 -1.20 0.11
N LEU A 12 5.74 -0.77 1.03
CA LEU A 12 5.46 0.66 1.28
C LEU A 12 6.70 1.44 1.74
N LYS A 13 7.60 0.78 2.50
CA LYS A 13 8.87 1.38 2.94
C LYS A 13 9.78 1.69 1.76
N GLU A 14 9.90 0.76 0.82
CA GLU A 14 10.72 0.95 -0.37
C GLU A 14 10.09 1.96 -1.34
N GLU A 15 8.76 1.96 -1.48
CA GLU A 15 8.04 2.85 -2.41
C GLU A 15 7.95 4.29 -1.92
N LEU A 16 7.76 4.50 -0.61
CA LEU A 16 7.62 5.84 -0.03
C LEU A 16 8.92 6.40 0.55
N GLU A 17 10.00 5.62 0.57
CA GLU A 17 11.29 5.98 1.18
C GLU A 17 11.16 6.38 2.68
N ILE A 18 10.14 5.88 3.38
CA ILE A 18 9.85 6.17 4.80
C ILE A 18 10.35 5.01 5.69
N PRO A 19 10.83 5.27 6.92
CA PRO A 19 11.19 4.22 7.86
C PRO A 19 10.05 3.21 8.12
N LEU A 20 10.41 1.92 8.14
CA LEU A 20 9.45 0.81 8.29
C LEU A 20 8.59 0.96 9.55
N TYR A 21 9.18 1.41 10.65
CA TYR A 21 8.48 1.58 11.93
C TYR A 21 7.37 2.62 11.83
N SER A 22 7.62 3.76 11.17
CA SER A 22 6.62 4.80 10.96
C SER A 22 5.45 4.29 10.12
N ILE A 23 5.73 3.49 9.09
CA ILE A 23 4.70 2.85 8.26
C ILE A 23 3.89 1.84 9.09
N GLN A 24 4.55 1.03 9.92
CA GLN A 24 3.88 0.08 10.80
C GLN A 24 2.93 0.77 11.78
N ILE A 25 3.35 1.90 12.39
CA ILE A 25 2.48 2.70 13.25
C ILE A 25 1.29 3.25 12.47
N ALA A 26 1.53 3.81 11.27
CA ALA A 26 0.46 4.36 10.44
C ALA A 26 -0.57 3.28 10.06
N LEU A 27 -0.11 2.10 9.65
CA LEU A 27 -0.97 0.96 9.33
C LEU A 27 -1.76 0.47 10.54
N ALA A 28 -1.11 0.39 11.72
CA ALA A 28 -1.79 0.01 12.95
C ALA A 28 -2.88 1.01 13.35
N ARG A 29 -2.65 2.33 13.17
CA ARG A 29 -3.66 3.35 13.40
C ARG A 29 -4.85 3.22 12.44
N LEU A 30 -4.59 2.94 11.17
CA LEU A 30 -5.64 2.72 10.17
C LEU A 30 -6.44 1.43 10.42
N GLU A 31 -5.79 0.40 10.94
CA GLU A 31 -6.43 -0.84 11.39
C GLU A 31 -7.31 -0.59 12.62
N GLN A 32 -6.82 0.15 13.62
CA GLN A 32 -7.60 0.56 14.80
C GLN A 32 -8.82 1.40 14.41
N GLY A 33 -8.69 2.27 13.40
CA GLY A 33 -9.79 3.02 12.82
C GLY A 33 -10.78 2.19 11.98
N GLY A 34 -10.54 0.89 11.83
CA GLY A 34 -11.41 -0.03 11.07
C GLY A 34 -11.37 0.16 9.55
N ILE A 35 -10.46 1.00 9.04
CA ILE A 35 -10.31 1.30 7.61
C ILE A 35 -9.58 0.16 6.91
N LEU A 36 -8.56 -0.39 7.57
CA LEU A 36 -7.77 -1.51 7.08
C LEU A 36 -8.03 -2.77 7.92
N VAL A 37 -7.78 -3.92 7.33
CA VAL A 37 -7.66 -5.21 8.04
C VAL A 37 -6.33 -5.84 7.71
N ARG A 38 -5.71 -6.44 8.72
CA ARG A 38 -4.49 -7.23 8.59
C ARG A 38 -4.83 -8.69 8.32
N GLN A 39 -4.16 -9.29 7.33
CA GLN A 39 -4.20 -10.71 7.02
C GLN A 39 -2.79 -11.31 7.12
N SER A 40 -2.65 -12.39 7.85
CA SER A 40 -1.38 -13.13 7.92
C SER A 40 -1.22 -14.02 6.69
N GLN A 41 -0.15 -13.84 5.92
CA GLN A 41 0.27 -14.76 4.87
C GLN A 41 1.64 -15.33 5.25
N GLY A 42 1.62 -16.47 5.95
CA GLY A 42 2.82 -17.07 6.52
C GLY A 42 3.45 -16.17 7.59
N LYS A 43 4.71 -15.78 7.38
CA LYS A 43 5.44 -14.83 8.25
C LYS A 43 5.15 -13.36 7.92
N THR A 44 4.56 -13.09 6.75
CA THR A 44 4.36 -11.73 6.25
C THR A 44 2.96 -11.25 6.58
N GLN A 45 2.86 -10.01 7.03
CA GLN A 45 1.59 -9.35 7.33
C GLN A 45 1.16 -8.50 6.15
N VAL A 46 -0.06 -8.75 5.68
CA VAL A 46 -0.62 -8.11 4.51
C VAL A 46 -1.77 -7.22 4.96
N TYR A 47 -1.77 -5.98 4.53
CA TYR A 47 -2.85 -5.06 4.81
C TYR A 47 -3.74 -4.95 3.59
N GLN A 48 -5.05 -4.88 3.81
CA GLN A 48 -6.06 -4.62 2.78
C GLN A 48 -7.15 -3.72 3.34
N TYR A 49 -7.91 -3.06 2.46
CA TYR A 49 -9.09 -2.31 2.90
C TYR A 49 -10.09 -3.23 3.58
N ASN A 50 -10.74 -2.73 4.63
CA ASN A 50 -11.81 -3.45 5.30
C ASN A 50 -13.09 -3.37 4.46
N PRO A 51 -13.58 -4.48 3.88
CA PRO A 51 -14.81 -4.46 3.07
C PRO A 51 -16.06 -4.12 3.89
N ARG A 52 -15.99 -4.21 5.22
CA ARG A 52 -17.08 -3.86 6.14
C ARG A 52 -17.05 -2.38 6.56
N TYR A 53 -16.07 -1.59 6.10
CA TYR A 53 -16.01 -0.17 6.43
C TYR A 53 -17.15 0.59 5.72
N PRO A 54 -18.02 1.28 6.46
CA PRO A 54 -19.25 1.88 5.90
C PRO A 54 -18.99 2.89 4.78
N PHE A 55 -17.91 3.67 4.90
CA PHE A 55 -17.57 4.75 3.96
C PHE A 55 -16.44 4.39 3.00
N LEU A 56 -16.25 3.10 2.72
CA LEU A 56 -15.11 2.65 1.92
C LEU A 56 -15.16 3.22 0.51
N ARG A 57 -16.36 3.28 -0.08
CA ARG A 57 -16.55 3.74 -1.47
C ARG A 57 -16.25 5.22 -1.59
N GLU A 58 -16.75 6.03 -0.65
CA GLU A 58 -16.53 7.46 -0.57
C GLU A 58 -15.06 7.77 -0.31
N LEU A 59 -14.43 7.05 0.61
CA LEU A 59 -13.00 7.19 0.89
C LEU A 59 -12.15 6.88 -0.35
N GLN A 60 -12.44 5.80 -1.06
CA GLN A 60 -11.74 5.46 -2.30
C GLN A 60 -11.95 6.53 -3.37
N ALA A 61 -13.18 7.01 -3.55
CA ALA A 61 -13.48 8.06 -4.51
C ALA A 61 -12.75 9.38 -4.17
N PHE A 62 -12.65 9.72 -2.88
CA PHE A 62 -11.90 10.88 -2.42
C PHE A 62 -10.40 10.73 -2.67
N LEU A 63 -9.82 9.58 -2.31
CA LEU A 63 -8.41 9.29 -2.55
C LEU A 63 -8.07 9.29 -4.04
N GLN A 64 -8.97 8.80 -4.89
CA GLN A 64 -8.81 8.86 -6.34
C GLN A 64 -8.75 10.30 -6.84
N LYS A 65 -9.67 11.16 -6.40
CA LYS A 65 -9.65 12.60 -6.77
C LYS A 65 -8.39 13.30 -6.27
N ALA A 66 -7.94 12.98 -5.05
CA ALA A 66 -6.70 13.53 -4.51
C ALA A 66 -5.47 13.03 -5.28
N TYR A 67 -5.48 11.78 -5.73
CA TYR A 67 -4.43 11.26 -6.61
C TYR A 67 -4.43 11.97 -7.97
N ASP A 68 -5.63 12.17 -8.54
CA ASP A 68 -5.83 12.85 -9.82
C ASP A 68 -5.55 14.36 -9.77
N SER A 69 -5.38 14.95 -8.59
CA SER A 69 -4.93 16.33 -8.42
C SER A 69 -3.42 16.48 -8.20
N LEU A 70 -2.69 15.38 -7.96
CA LEU A 70 -1.24 15.44 -7.74
C LEU A 70 -0.48 15.78 -9.05
N PRO A 71 0.63 16.53 -9.00
CA PRO A 71 1.52 16.71 -10.15
C PRO A 71 2.05 15.38 -10.70
N GLU A 72 2.17 15.25 -12.02
CA GLU A 72 2.64 14.02 -12.67
C GLU A 72 4.02 13.56 -12.18
N ALA A 73 4.90 14.50 -11.87
CA ALA A 73 6.25 14.19 -11.35
C ALA A 73 6.18 13.40 -10.02
N LEU A 74 5.22 13.71 -9.15
CA LEU A 74 5.03 13.00 -7.89
C LEU A 74 4.33 11.65 -8.10
N ARG A 75 3.37 11.57 -9.04
CA ARG A 75 2.72 10.30 -9.40
C ARG A 75 3.72 9.28 -9.91
N LYS A 76 4.57 9.69 -10.85
CA LYS A 76 5.62 8.85 -11.42
C LYS A 76 6.64 8.38 -10.39
N ARG A 77 7.01 9.27 -9.47
CA ARG A 77 8.02 8.96 -8.46
C ARG A 77 7.55 7.95 -7.41
N PHE A 78 6.34 8.11 -6.88
CA PHE A 78 5.89 7.38 -5.69
C PHE A 78 4.77 6.37 -5.91
N TYR A 79 4.06 6.42 -7.03
CA TYR A 79 2.84 5.63 -7.22
C TYR A 79 2.80 4.81 -8.51
N GLU A 80 3.55 5.22 -9.54
CA GLU A 80 3.64 4.50 -10.83
C GLU A 80 4.97 3.72 -10.97
N ALA A 81 5.77 3.65 -9.91
CA ALA A 81 7.02 2.89 -9.92
C ALA A 81 6.74 1.44 -10.38
N PRO A 82 7.61 0.84 -11.21
CA PRO A 82 7.35 -0.47 -11.79
C PRO A 82 7.41 -1.53 -10.71
N VAL A 83 6.25 -1.88 -10.14
CA VAL A 83 6.08 -3.08 -9.31
C VAL A 83 6.63 -4.25 -10.12
N ARG A 84 7.57 -5.01 -9.55
CA ARG A 84 8.11 -6.22 -10.19
C ARG A 84 6.98 -7.22 -10.42
N LYS A 85 6.38 -7.22 -11.60
CA LYS A 85 5.29 -8.13 -11.97
C LYS A 85 5.73 -9.58 -12.14
N ARG A 86 7.05 -9.86 -12.15
CA ARG A 86 7.61 -11.19 -12.37
C ARG A 86 8.58 -11.59 -11.26
N PRO A 87 8.51 -12.84 -10.76
CA PRO A 87 9.50 -13.38 -9.85
C PRO A 87 10.91 -13.31 -10.44
N ARG A 88 11.94 -13.10 -9.60
CA ARG A 88 13.34 -13.27 -10.04
C ARG A 88 13.53 -14.73 -10.49
N ARG A 89 14.08 -14.94 -11.68
CA ARG A 89 14.47 -16.27 -12.16
C ARG A 89 15.42 -16.93 -11.15
N LYS A 90 15.19 -18.21 -10.84
CA LYS A 90 16.03 -19.01 -9.94
C LYS A 90 17.50 -18.93 -10.39
N GLY A 91 18.41 -18.57 -9.48
CA GLY A 91 19.87 -18.52 -9.74
C GLY A 91 20.46 -17.17 -10.11
N LYS A 92 19.69 -16.06 -10.08
CA LYS A 92 20.25 -14.72 -10.35
C LYS A 92 21.02 -14.20 -9.12
N PRO A 93 22.29 -13.75 -9.25
CA PRO A 93 23.08 -13.23 -8.13
C PRO A 93 22.41 -11.99 -7.53
N LEU A 94 22.46 -11.86 -6.19
CA LEU A 94 21.73 -10.83 -5.43
C LEU A 94 22.18 -9.43 -5.83
#